data_AF-H3NNX9-F1
#
_entry.id   AF-H3NNX9-F1
#
_cell.length_a   1.000
_cell.length_b   1.000
_cell.length_c   1.000
_cell.angle_alpha   90.00
_cell.angle_beta   90.00
_cell.angle_gamma   90.00
#
_symmetry.space_group_name_H-M   'P 1'
#
loop_
_entity.id
_entity.type
_entity.pdbx_description
1 polymer ?
#
loop_
_entity_poly.entity_id
_entity_poly.type
_entity_poly.pdbx_seq_one_letter_code
_entity_poly.pdbx_strand_id
1 'polypeptide(L)'
;MKKLLSMALAAVLVFSLVGCGNNANDTKGEAKTEAKVLKGEADGYKGKVTVEVTKDGDKITDLKIEGKDETPEIGQEAIKTLSKTITEKGTTEGIEAVSGATVTSEAVFKAIKEAK
;
A
#
# COMPACT_ATOMS: atom_id res chain seq x y z
N MET A 1 -53.49 24.24 -27.94
CA MET A 1 -52.97 24.70 -29.24
C MET A 1 -51.65 25.43 -29.03
N LYS A 2 -50.53 24.81 -29.40
CA LYS A 2 -49.35 25.42 -30.07
C LYS A 2 -48.15 24.44 -29.98
N LYS A 3 -47.98 23.71 -31.11
CA LYS A 3 -46.72 23.29 -31.75
C LYS A 3 -45.88 22.26 -30.98
N LEU A 4 -45.84 20.96 -31.33
CA LEU A 4 -45.45 20.27 -32.57
C LEU A 4 -44.10 20.71 -33.16
N LEU A 5 -43.07 19.89 -32.91
CA LEU A 5 -41.85 19.52 -33.67
C LEU A 5 -40.81 19.11 -32.61
N SER A 6 -40.21 17.93 -32.58
CA SER A 6 -39.50 17.30 -33.68
C SER A 6 -39.40 15.79 -33.49
N MET A 7 -39.48 15.13 -34.62
CA MET A 7 -39.45 13.70 -34.91
C MET A 7 -38.03 13.31 -35.31
N ALA A 8 -37.45 12.28 -34.67
CA ALA A 8 -36.40 11.39 -35.19
C ALA A 8 -36.14 10.33 -34.11
N LEU A 9 -36.78 9.17 -34.13
CA LEU A 9 -36.43 7.99 -34.93
C LEU A 9 -35.00 7.48 -34.66
N ALA A 10 -34.88 6.52 -33.74
CA ALA A 10 -34.09 5.30 -33.95
C ALA A 10 -34.34 4.29 -32.81
N ALA A 11 -35.05 3.23 -33.19
CA ALA A 11 -34.89 1.85 -32.74
C ALA A 11 -34.77 1.56 -31.22
N VAL A 12 -35.94 1.23 -30.66
CA VAL A 12 -36.19 0.03 -29.85
C VAL A 12 -35.07 -1.01 -29.91
N LEU A 13 -34.42 -1.25 -28.76
CA LEU A 13 -33.97 -2.59 -28.37
C LEU A 13 -34.32 -2.77 -26.89
N VAL A 14 -35.52 -3.30 -26.70
CA VAL A 14 -36.02 -3.83 -25.44
C VAL A 14 -35.24 -5.09 -25.12
N PHE A 15 -34.50 -5.09 -24.02
CA PHE A 15 -34.39 -6.27 -23.15
C PHE A 15 -34.64 -5.82 -21.72
N SER A 16 -35.94 -5.79 -21.40
CA SER A 16 -36.48 -5.73 -20.06
C SER A 16 -36.21 -7.06 -19.34
N LEU A 17 -35.20 -7.09 -18.47
CA LEU A 17 -35.30 -7.89 -17.25
C LEU A 17 -35.63 -6.92 -16.11
N VAL A 18 -36.94 -6.80 -15.85
CA VAL A 18 -37.46 -6.24 -14.60
C VAL A 18 -37.10 -7.22 -13.48
N GLY A 19 -36.04 -6.90 -12.74
CA GLY A 19 -35.80 -7.42 -11.39
C GLY A 19 -36.11 -6.32 -10.39
N CYS A 20 -37.29 -6.37 -9.76
CA CYS A 20 -37.65 -5.49 -8.66
C CYS A 20 -36.83 -5.83 -7.40
N GLY A 21 -36.24 -4.82 -6.74
CA GLY A 21 -35.56 -5.04 -5.46
C GLY A 21 -34.78 -3.85 -4.87
N ASN A 22 -35.40 -2.68 -4.77
CA ASN A 22 -35.18 -1.57 -3.82
C ASN A 22 -33.83 -1.43 -3.07
N ASN A 23 -33.00 -0.44 -3.47
CA ASN A 23 -32.62 0.76 -2.70
C ASN A 23 -31.32 1.37 -3.21
N ALA A 24 -31.31 2.70 -3.21
CA ALA A 24 -30.16 3.55 -3.45
C ALA A 24 -28.94 3.14 -2.62
N ASN A 25 -27.78 3.02 -3.26
CA ASN A 25 -26.62 3.78 -2.83
C ASN A 25 -25.54 3.76 -3.91
N ASP A 26 -25.19 4.94 -4.39
CA ASP A 26 -23.84 5.21 -4.86
C ASP A 26 -22.86 4.75 -3.78
N THR A 27 -22.18 3.64 -4.01
CA THR A 27 -20.98 3.31 -3.25
C THR A 27 -19.95 2.84 -4.24
N LYS A 28 -19.10 3.80 -4.62
CA LYS A 28 -17.73 3.58 -5.07
C LYS A 28 -17.21 2.33 -4.37
N GLY A 29 -17.11 1.23 -5.11
CA GLY A 29 -16.58 -0.02 -4.60
C GLY A 29 -15.16 0.22 -4.12
N GLU A 30 -14.98 0.40 -2.82
CA GLU A 30 -13.72 0.09 -2.17
C GLU A 30 -13.51 -1.40 -2.36
N ALA A 31 -12.62 -1.75 -3.29
CA ALA A 31 -12.06 -3.07 -3.36
C ALA A 31 -11.50 -3.38 -1.97
N LYS A 32 -12.13 -4.32 -1.25
CA LYS A 32 -11.53 -4.99 -0.10
C LYS A 32 -10.21 -5.55 -0.60
N THR A 33 -9.13 -4.84 -0.33
CA THR A 33 -7.83 -5.34 -0.68
C THR A 33 -7.42 -6.30 0.43
N GLU A 34 -7.05 -7.51 0.03
CA GLU A 34 -6.64 -8.53 0.99
C GLU A 34 -5.27 -8.15 1.53
N ALA A 35 -5.16 -8.00 2.85
CA ALA A 35 -3.89 -7.71 3.49
C ALA A 35 -2.91 -8.87 3.25
N LYS A 36 -1.77 -8.59 2.60
CA LYS A 36 -0.72 -9.57 2.31
C LYS A 36 0.48 -9.32 3.23
N VAL A 37 0.95 -10.37 3.89
CA VAL A 37 2.21 -10.36 4.64
C VAL A 37 3.34 -10.85 3.74
N LEU A 38 4.41 -10.06 3.64
CA LEU A 38 5.57 -10.29 2.79
C LEU A 38 6.83 -10.34 3.65
N LYS A 39 7.80 -11.17 3.28
CA LYS A 39 9.10 -11.22 3.97
C LYS A 39 10.23 -10.90 3.02
N GLY A 40 11.19 -10.13 3.50
CA GLY A 40 12.40 -9.77 2.76
C GLY A 40 13.60 -9.63 3.66
N GLU A 41 14.78 -9.64 3.07
CA GLU A 41 16.05 -9.49 3.79
C GLU A 41 17.07 -8.77 2.93
N ALA A 42 18.03 -8.11 3.57
CA ALA A 42 19.18 -7.50 2.93
C ALA A 42 20.38 -7.50 3.88
N ASP A 43 21.58 -7.45 3.33
CA ASP A 43 22.79 -7.29 4.13
C ASP A 43 22.89 -5.85 4.66
N GLY A 44 22.99 -5.71 5.97
CA GLY A 44 23.18 -4.45 6.70
C GLY A 44 24.65 -4.17 6.99
N TYR A 45 24.91 -3.32 7.98
CA TYR A 45 26.28 -2.91 8.34
C TYR A 45 27.07 -4.02 9.03
N LYS A 46 26.42 -4.79 9.91
CA LYS A 46 27.07 -5.85 10.71
C LYS A 46 26.47 -7.24 10.54
N GLY A 47 25.32 -7.34 9.89
CA GLY A 47 24.64 -8.60 9.64
C GLY A 47 23.40 -8.39 8.78
N LYS A 48 22.56 -9.42 8.65
CA LYS A 48 21.33 -9.30 7.87
C LYS A 48 20.29 -8.45 8.60
N VAL A 49 19.59 -7.62 7.84
CA VAL A 49 18.35 -6.96 8.24
C VAL A 49 17.20 -7.69 7.56
N THR A 50 16.24 -8.18 8.33
CA THR A 50 15.05 -8.87 7.83
C THR A 50 13.81 -8.05 8.11
N VAL A 51 12.84 -8.07 7.21
CA VAL A 51 11.57 -7.36 7.35
C VAL A 51 10.38 -8.30 7.16
N GLU A 52 9.31 -8.04 7.90
CA GLU A 52 7.98 -8.56 7.67
C GLU A 52 7.06 -7.37 7.42
N VAL A 53 6.53 -7.27 6.20
CA VAL A 53 5.74 -6.13 5.74
C VAL A 53 4.32 -6.60 5.50
N THR A 54 3.35 -5.99 6.19
CA THR A 54 1.94 -6.18 5.87
C THR A 54 1.51 -5.07 4.93
N LYS A 55 0.95 -5.44 3.77
CA LYS A 55 0.43 -4.50 2.78
C LYS A 55 -1.05 -4.69 2.57
N ASP A 56 -1.76 -3.57 2.51
CA ASP A 56 -3.13 -3.46 2.01
C ASP A 56 -3.06 -2.78 0.63
N GLY A 57 -2.94 -3.60 -0.41
CA GLY A 57 -2.62 -3.14 -1.77
C GLY A 57 -1.17 -2.68 -1.85
N ASP A 58 -0.97 -1.43 -2.24
CA ASP A 58 0.35 -0.80 -2.28
C ASP A 58 0.74 -0.15 -0.94
N LYS A 59 -0.22 0.03 -0.03
CA LYS A 59 -0.01 0.70 1.25
C LYS A 59 0.60 -0.26 2.26
N ILE A 60 1.69 0.14 2.90
CA ILE A 60 2.25 -0.56 4.07
C ILE A 60 1.40 -0.23 5.30
N THR A 61 0.82 -1.25 5.94
CA THR A 61 -0.03 -1.09 7.13
C THR A 61 0.67 -1.53 8.41
N ASP A 62 1.65 -2.41 8.30
CA ASP A 62 2.51 -2.84 9.41
C ASP A 62 3.90 -3.20 8.88
N LEU A 63 4.91 -2.95 9.71
CA LEU A 63 6.31 -3.20 9.35
C LEU A 63 7.12 -3.59 10.57
N LYS A 64 7.47 -4.88 10.65
CA LYS A 64 8.42 -5.40 11.61
C LYS A 64 9.80 -5.53 10.96
N ILE A 65 10.83 -5.05 11.65
CA ILE A 65 12.22 -5.09 11.19
C ILE A 65 13.07 -5.75 12.28
N GLU A 66 13.89 -6.73 11.92
CA GLU A 66 14.89 -7.34 12.79
C GLU A 66 16.29 -7.11 12.23
N GLY A 67 17.19 -6.58 13.05
CA GLY A 67 18.57 -6.29 12.70
C GLY A 67 19.47 -6.38 13.93
N LYS A 68 19.44 -7.54 14.60
CA LYS A 68 20.10 -7.76 15.91
C LYS A 68 21.61 -7.49 15.90
N ASP A 69 22.25 -7.69 14.75
CA ASP A 69 23.69 -7.55 14.60
C ASP A 69 24.11 -6.08 14.37
N GLU A 70 23.16 -5.20 14.05
CA GLU A 70 23.42 -3.77 13.87
C GLU A 70 23.89 -3.11 15.17
N THR A 71 24.66 -2.03 15.04
CA THR A 71 25.16 -1.26 16.18
C THR A 71 23.98 -0.71 16.99
N PRO A 72 23.84 -1.03 18.30
CA PRO A 72 22.64 -0.69 19.08
C PRO A 72 22.25 0.79 19.03
N GLU A 73 23.20 1.68 19.30
CA GLU A 73 22.93 3.13 19.41
C GLU A 73 22.83 3.86 18.06
N ILE A 74 23.04 3.15 16.94
CA ILE A 74 23.06 3.76 15.60
C ILE A 74 22.11 3.02 14.67
N GLY A 75 22.43 1.77 14.31
CA GLY A 75 21.64 1.00 13.36
C GLY A 75 20.31 0.53 13.94
N GLN A 76 20.26 0.10 15.20
CA GLN A 76 18.98 -0.32 15.80
C GLN A 76 18.05 0.86 16.10
N GLU A 77 18.59 2.01 16.52
CA GLU A 77 17.79 3.25 16.64
C GLU A 77 17.31 3.77 15.26
N ALA A 78 18.12 3.63 14.21
CA ALA A 78 17.69 3.91 12.84
C ALA A 78 16.55 2.99 12.40
N ILE A 79 16.63 1.69 12.70
CA ILE A 79 15.56 0.72 12.42
C ILE A 79 14.25 1.14 13.10
N LYS A 80 14.28 1.53 14.38
CA LYS A 80 13.09 2.01 15.11
C LYS A 80 12.48 3.25 14.44
N THR A 81 13.33 4.20 14.07
CA THR A 81 12.93 5.44 13.40
C THR A 81 12.27 5.14 12.06
N LEU A 82 12.91 4.32 11.22
CA LEU A 82 12.41 3.95 9.90
C LEU A 82 11.12 3.13 9.98
N SER A 83 11.03 2.14 10.87
CA SER A 83 9.80 1.34 11.08
C SER A 83 8.62 2.24 11.41
N LYS A 84 8.80 3.20 12.33
CA LYS A 84 7.78 4.18 12.69
C LYS A 84 7.39 5.06 11.51
N THR A 85 8.35 5.70 10.85
CA THR A 85 8.07 6.65 9.76
C THR A 85 7.44 5.97 8.55
N ILE A 86 7.91 4.78 8.17
CA ILE A 86 7.36 4.03 7.04
C ILE A 86 5.92 3.59 7.32
N THR A 87 5.64 3.09 8.54
CA THR A 87 4.29 2.68 8.91
C THR A 87 3.34 3.87 9.01
N GLU A 88 3.80 5.00 9.55
CA GLU A 88 3.02 6.25 9.63
C GLU A 88 2.67 6.82 8.24
N LYS A 89 3.62 6.81 7.30
CA LYS A 89 3.39 7.27 5.92
C LYS A 89 2.70 6.23 5.04
N GLY A 90 2.81 4.95 5.38
CA GLY A 90 2.32 3.82 4.60
C GLY A 90 3.11 3.55 3.30
N THR A 91 4.30 4.12 3.15
CA THR A 91 5.16 3.98 1.96
C THR A 91 6.63 4.21 2.33
N THR A 92 7.56 3.70 1.54
CA THR A 92 8.99 4.04 1.62
C THR A 92 9.37 5.26 0.78
N GLU A 93 8.47 5.73 -0.10
CA GLU A 93 8.75 6.85 -1.00
C GLU A 93 8.90 8.16 -0.22
N GLY A 94 9.95 8.93 -0.55
CA GLY A 94 10.25 10.19 0.13
C GLY A 94 10.60 10.05 1.61
N ILE A 95 11.03 8.86 2.04
CA ILE A 95 11.67 8.65 3.34
C ILE A 95 13.18 8.58 3.11
N GLU A 96 13.90 9.42 3.85
CA GLU A 96 15.35 9.50 3.76
C GLU A 96 16.02 8.51 4.73
N ALA A 97 17.29 8.20 4.43
CA ALA A 97 18.13 7.42 5.33
C ALA A 97 18.42 8.19 6.62
N VAL A 98 18.64 7.46 7.72
CA VAL A 98 19.01 8.05 9.01
C VAL A 98 20.51 8.37 8.99
N SER A 99 20.84 9.62 9.36
CA SER A 99 22.24 10.07 9.43
C SER A 99 23.08 9.18 10.35
N GLY A 100 24.28 8.82 9.91
CA GLY A 100 25.17 7.91 10.64
C GLY A 100 24.81 6.41 10.51
N ALA A 101 23.66 6.08 9.93
CA ALA A 101 23.17 4.71 9.75
C ALA A 101 22.78 4.43 8.29
N THR A 102 23.53 4.96 7.32
CA THR A 102 23.21 4.87 5.88
C THR A 102 23.08 3.41 5.42
N VAL A 103 24.07 2.56 5.72
CA VAL A 103 24.07 1.14 5.30
C VAL A 103 22.87 0.39 5.89
N THR A 104 22.57 0.61 7.17
CA THR A 104 21.39 0.01 7.81
C THR A 104 20.09 0.51 7.18
N SER A 105 20.00 1.81 6.87
CA SER A 105 18.80 2.40 6.27
C SER A 105 18.55 1.85 4.86
N GLU A 106 19.59 1.76 4.04
CA GLU A 106 19.52 1.17 2.70
C GLU A 106 19.14 -0.31 2.76
N ALA A 107 19.66 -1.06 3.73
CA ALA A 107 19.28 -2.45 3.95
C ALA A 107 17.80 -2.60 4.27
N VAL A 108 17.22 -1.73 5.11
CA VAL A 108 15.77 -1.70 5.37
C VAL A 108 14.98 -1.48 4.08
N PHE A 109 15.33 -0.45 3.30
CA PHE A 109 14.62 -0.16 2.04
C PHE A 109 14.73 -1.29 1.03
N LYS A 110 15.92 -1.88 0.89
CA LYS A 110 16.16 -3.02 0.01
C LYS A 110 15.36 -4.25 0.45
N ALA A 111 15.38 -4.57 1.74
CA ALA A 111 14.62 -5.70 2.29
C ALA A 111 13.11 -5.55 2.05
N ILE A 112 12.56 -4.34 2.21
CA ILE A 112 11.14 -4.05 1.91
C ILE A 112 10.85 -4.20 0.41
N LYS A 113 11.75 -3.73 -0.45
CA LYS A 113 11.62 -3.83 -1.90
C LYS A 113 11.67 -5.27 -2.40
N GLU A 114 12.50 -6.11 -1.78
CA GLU A 114 12.70 -7.51 -2.14
C GLU A 114 11.68 -8.46 -1.47
N ALA A 115 10.80 -7.93 -0.60
CA ALA A 115 9.83 -8.73 0.13
C ALA A 115 8.78 -9.37 -0.80
N LYS A 116 8.51 -10.67 -0.62
CA LYS A 116 7.65 -11.48 -1.51
C LYS A 116 6.66 -12.36 -0.75
#